data_AF-A0A2N1D3M2-F1
#
_entry.id   AF-A0A2N1D3M2-F1
#
_cell.length_a   1.000
_cell.length_b   1.000
_cell.length_c   1.000
_cell.angle_alpha   90.00
_cell.angle_beta   90.00
_cell.angle_gamma   90.00
#
_symmetry.space_group_name_H-M   'P 1'
#
loop_
_entity.id
_entity.type
_entity.pdbx_description
1 polymer ?
#
loop_
_entity_poly.entity_id
_entity_poly.type
_entity_poly.pdbx_seq_one_letter_code
_entity_poly.pdbx_strand_id
1 'polypeptide(L)'
;MKMGRYLAFTDQLDEALTLVRHAMFLNPLHPGWYFQELGVVYYSMDKFDTAIVAFERNWELGPYDLAFIAACQVANNQMADAKVTCARALELAPNSSVKLFTQFETYQDINKSKLLSERMIKAGFPA
;
A
#
# COMPACT_ATOMS: atom_id res chain seq x y z
N MET A 1 -2.53 -9.43 15.13
CA MET A 1 -2.96 -8.59 13.98
C MET A 1 -2.02 -7.40 13.85
N LYS A 2 -1.73 -6.94 12.63
CA LYS A 2 -1.00 -5.69 12.36
C LYS A 2 -1.90 -4.51 12.75
N MET A 3 -1.80 -4.05 14.00
CA MET A 3 -2.76 -3.13 14.61
C MET A 3 -2.82 -1.76 13.88
N GLY A 4 -1.70 -1.28 13.34
CA GLY A 4 -1.68 -0.07 12.52
C GLY A 4 -2.51 -0.18 11.24
N ARG A 5 -2.47 -1.34 10.56
CA ARG A 5 -3.30 -1.61 9.38
C ARG A 5 -4.78 -1.60 9.70
N TYR A 6 -5.14 -2.24 10.81
CA TYR A 6 -6.52 -2.33 11.27
C TYR A 6 -7.08 -0.94 11.55
N LEU A 7 -6.34 -0.08 12.26
CA LEU A 7 -6.74 1.31 12.53
C LEU A 7 -6.81 2.17 11.26
N ALA A 8 -5.91 1.94 10.29
CA ALA A 8 -5.97 2.61 8.98
C ALA A 8 -7.27 2.28 8.23
N PHE A 9 -7.81 1.09 8.47
CA PHE A 9 -9.03 0.61 7.85
C PHE A 9 -10.30 0.99 8.62
N THR A 10 -10.20 1.41 9.88
CA THR A 10 -11.32 1.93 10.69
C THR A 10 -11.38 3.47 10.75
N ASP A 11 -10.70 4.14 9.81
CA ASP A 11 -10.62 5.60 9.66
C ASP A 11 -9.99 6.36 10.86
N GLN A 12 -9.33 5.62 11.76
CA GLN A 12 -8.53 6.18 12.85
C GLN A 12 -7.10 6.44 12.40
N LEU A 13 -6.95 7.22 11.33
CA LEU A 13 -5.69 7.33 10.58
C LEU A 13 -4.54 7.91 11.42
N ASP A 14 -4.79 8.96 12.20
CA ASP A 14 -3.76 9.59 13.04
C ASP A 14 -3.28 8.66 14.18
N GLU A 15 -4.20 7.86 14.72
CA GLU A 15 -3.88 6.84 15.72
C GLU A 15 -3.07 5.71 15.08
N ALA A 16 -3.47 5.26 13.88
CA ALA A 16 -2.74 4.27 13.10
C ALA A 16 -1.28 4.72 12.84
N LEU A 17 -1.09 5.97 12.42
CA LEU A 17 0.22 6.54 12.17
C LEU A 17 1.07 6.62 13.45
N THR A 18 0.46 7.07 14.55
CA THR A 18 1.12 7.15 15.86
C THR A 18 1.58 5.76 16.31
N LEU A 19 0.72 4.75 16.17
CA LEU A 19 1.02 3.39 16.59
C LEU A 19 2.15 2.77 15.77
N VAL A 20 2.11 2.89 14.43
CA VAL A 20 3.18 2.37 13.56
C VAL A 20 4.51 3.05 13.89
N ARG A 21 4.53 4.39 14.05
CA ARG A 21 5.74 5.13 14.40
C ARG A 21 6.28 4.75 15.77
N HIS A 22 5.41 4.58 16.76
CA HIS A 22 5.81 4.15 18.09
C HIS A 22 6.41 2.74 18.07
N ALA A 23 5.82 1.82 17.31
CA ALA A 23 6.34 0.47 17.17
C ALA A 23 7.72 0.45 16.49
N MET A 24 7.96 1.30 15.47
CA MET A 24 9.29 1.48 14.87
C MET A 24 10.30 2.09 15.85
N PHE A 25 9.86 3.03 16.70
CA PHE A 25 10.72 3.62 17.74
C PHE A 25 11.16 2.59 18.78
N LEU A 26 10.25 1.70 19.21
CA LEU A 26 10.55 0.63 20.15
C LEU A 26 11.44 -0.46 19.58
N ASN A 27 11.42 -0.66 18.25
CA ASN A 27 12.27 -1.61 17.56
C ASN A 27 13.05 -0.94 16.42
N PRO A 28 14.21 -0.34 16.70
CA PRO A 28 15.04 0.30 15.67
C PRO A 28 15.54 -0.65 14.56
N LEU A 29 15.53 -1.96 14.80
CA LEU A 29 15.86 -3.01 13.84
C LEU A 29 14.59 -3.77 13.41
N HIS A 30 13.51 -3.03 13.20
CA HIS A 30 12.24 -3.62 12.78
C HIS A 30 12.34 -4.26 11.39
N PRO A 31 11.56 -5.32 11.12
CA PRO A 31 11.48 -5.90 9.79
C PRO A 31 10.93 -4.90 8.75
N GLY A 32 11.20 -5.17 7.47
CA GLY A 32 10.75 -4.34 6.33
C GLY A 32 9.24 -4.14 6.26
N TRP A 33 8.43 -5.10 6.75
CA TRP A 33 6.97 -4.99 6.73
C TRP A 33 6.42 -3.83 7.58
N TYR A 34 7.18 -3.22 8.48
CA TYR A 34 6.75 -1.98 9.15
C TYR A 34 6.59 -0.82 8.17
N PHE A 35 7.44 -0.77 7.14
CA PHE A 35 7.34 0.23 6.07
C PHE A 35 6.10 -0.01 5.20
N GLN A 36 5.69 -1.27 5.02
CA GLN A 36 4.39 -1.60 4.40
C GLN A 36 3.22 -1.04 5.20
N GLU A 37 3.22 -1.23 6.53
CA GLU A 37 2.16 -0.67 7.37
C GLU A 37 2.11 0.85 7.25
N LEU A 38 3.26 1.50 7.29
CA LEU A 38 3.37 2.94 7.17
C LEU A 38 2.87 3.43 5.80
N GLY A 39 3.23 2.73 4.72
CA GLY A 39 2.77 3.03 3.36
C GLY A 39 1.26 2.90 3.21
N VAL A 40 0.67 1.83 3.76
CA VAL A 40 -0.79 1.64 3.76
C VAL A 40 -1.48 2.76 4.55
N VAL A 41 -0.97 3.13 5.73
CA VAL A 41 -1.52 4.25 6.52
C VAL A 41 -1.48 5.55 5.71
N TYR A 42 -0.37 5.86 5.05
CA TYR A 42 -0.26 7.07 4.24
C TYR A 42 -1.14 7.05 3.00
N TYR A 43 -1.29 5.89 2.37
CA TYR A 43 -2.24 5.72 1.28
C TYR A 43 -3.68 6.00 1.76
N SER A 44 -4.07 5.47 2.91
CA SER A 44 -5.38 5.69 3.52
C SER A 44 -5.64 7.15 3.91
N MET A 45 -4.57 7.94 4.11
CA MET A 45 -4.59 9.40 4.34
C MET A 45 -4.56 10.22 3.05
N ASP A 46 -4.61 9.59 1.87
CA ASP A 46 -4.44 10.21 0.56
C ASP A 46 -3.09 10.95 0.38
N LYS A 47 -2.07 10.58 1.17
CA LYS A 47 -0.70 11.11 1.10
C LYS A 47 0.17 10.24 0.19
N PHE A 48 -0.18 10.18 -1.09
CA PHE A 48 0.36 9.21 -2.05
C PHE A 48 1.88 9.28 -2.22
N ASP A 49 2.48 10.47 -2.34
CA ASP A 49 3.95 10.59 -2.43
C ASP A 49 4.66 10.07 -1.19
N THR A 50 4.09 10.34 0.00
CA THR A 50 4.64 9.85 1.26
C THR A 50 4.46 8.34 1.40
N ALA A 51 3.36 7.79 0.89
CA ALA A 51 3.12 6.37 0.84
C ALA A 51 4.15 5.65 -0.05
N ILE A 52 4.43 6.18 -1.24
CA ILE A 52 5.47 5.65 -2.16
C ILE A 52 6.81 5.61 -1.44
N VAL A 53 7.25 6.72 -0.85
CA VAL A 53 8.51 6.78 -0.10
C VAL A 53 8.53 5.76 1.04
N ALA A 54 7.42 5.54 1.75
CA ALA A 54 7.35 4.53 2.78
C ALA A 54 7.53 3.13 2.21
N PHE A 55 6.83 2.74 1.14
CA PHE A 55 6.99 1.43 0.51
C PHE A 55 8.42 1.21 -0.03
N GLU A 56 9.03 2.22 -0.64
CA GLU A 56 10.40 2.16 -1.18
C GLU A 56 11.49 1.99 -0.12
N ARG A 57 11.19 2.26 1.16
CA ARG A 57 12.13 1.99 2.26
C ARG A 57 12.21 0.51 2.62
N ASN A 58 11.31 -0.32 2.10
CA ASN A 58 11.46 -1.75 2.21
C ASN A 58 12.68 -2.20 1.37
N TRP A 59 13.64 -2.86 2.01
CA TRP A 59 14.91 -3.27 1.38
C TRP A 59 14.69 -4.26 0.23
N GLU A 60 13.58 -5.00 0.26
CA GLU A 60 13.13 -5.88 -0.81
C GLU A 60 11.68 -5.49 -1.19
N LEU A 61 11.54 -4.76 -2.29
CA LEU A 61 10.24 -4.40 -2.84
C LEU A 61 9.53 -5.64 -3.37
N GLY A 62 8.51 -6.09 -2.65
CA GLY A 62 7.69 -7.21 -3.08
C GLY A 62 6.55 -6.80 -4.02
N PRO A 63 5.85 -7.78 -4.62
CA PRO A 63 4.67 -7.52 -5.47
C PRO A 63 3.60 -6.68 -4.77
N TYR A 64 3.41 -6.86 -3.45
CA TYR A 64 2.47 -6.07 -2.66
C TYR A 64 2.86 -4.59 -2.57
N ASP A 65 4.15 -4.31 -2.31
CA ASP A 65 4.67 -2.94 -2.25
C ASP A 65 4.48 -2.24 -3.60
N LEU A 66 4.84 -2.93 -4.69
CA LEU A 66 4.70 -2.42 -6.04
C LEU A 66 3.24 -2.20 -6.45
N ALA A 67 2.31 -3.05 -6.02
CA ALA A 67 0.88 -2.86 -6.29
C ALA A 67 0.35 -1.57 -5.62
N PHE A 68 0.75 -1.31 -4.38
CA PHE A 68 0.40 -0.07 -3.70
C PHE A 68 1.09 1.16 -4.28
N ILE A 69 2.37 1.07 -4.66
CA ILE A 69 3.09 2.16 -5.35
C ILE A 69 2.39 2.50 -6.66
N ALA A 70 2.03 1.51 -7.47
CA ALA A 70 1.30 1.72 -8.73
C ALA A 70 -0.06 2.39 -8.49
N ALA A 71 -0.79 1.98 -7.44
CA ALA A 71 -2.05 2.64 -7.07
C ALA A 71 -1.87 4.10 -6.65
N CYS A 72 -0.80 4.42 -5.92
CA CYS A 72 -0.42 5.80 -5.57
C CYS A 72 -0.09 6.62 -6.83
N GLN A 73 0.69 6.04 -7.76
CA GLN A 73 1.05 6.68 -9.02
C GLN A 73 -0.19 7.00 -9.87
N VAL A 74 -1.17 6.07 -9.94
CA VAL A 74 -2.46 6.35 -10.60
C VAL A 74 -3.19 7.50 -9.91
N ALA A 75 -3.21 7.54 -8.58
CA ALA A 75 -3.85 8.63 -7.84
C ALA A 75 -3.18 10.00 -8.09
N ASN A 76 -1.87 10.00 -8.33
CA ASN A 76 -1.07 11.18 -8.70
C ASN A 76 -1.09 11.51 -10.21
N ASN A 77 -1.93 10.84 -11.02
CA ASN A 77 -1.97 10.98 -12.47
C ASN A 77 -0.66 10.58 -13.21
N GLN A 78 0.20 9.78 -12.59
CA GLN A 78 1.45 9.26 -13.15
C GLN A 78 1.22 7.91 -13.85
N MET A 79 0.39 7.91 -14.89
CA MET A 79 -0.09 6.67 -15.52
C MET A 79 1.03 5.86 -16.21
N ALA A 80 2.04 6.53 -16.77
CA ALA A 80 3.17 5.86 -17.40
C ALA A 80 3.98 5.05 -16.38
N ASP A 81 4.31 5.67 -15.24
CA ASP A 81 5.07 5.04 -14.16
C ASP A 81 4.26 3.90 -13.53
N ALA A 82 2.96 4.10 -13.32
CA ALA A 82 2.06 3.06 -12.79
C ALA A 82 2.10 1.77 -13.60
N LYS A 83 2.12 1.87 -14.94
CA LYS A 83 2.19 0.71 -15.83
C LYS A 83 3.54 -0.01 -15.75
N VAL A 84 4.63 0.75 -15.64
CA VAL A 84 5.98 0.18 -15.46
C VAL A 84 6.07 -0.55 -14.13
N THR A 85 5.58 0.06 -13.05
CA THR A 85 5.52 -0.54 -11.71
C THR A 85 4.66 -1.81 -11.71
N CYS A 86 3.50 -1.77 -12.37
CA CYS A 86 2.63 -2.94 -12.52
C CYS A 86 3.33 -4.09 -13.26
N ALA A 87 4.00 -3.79 -14.38
CA ALA A 87 4.73 -4.81 -15.14
C ALA A 87 5.80 -5.49 -14.27
N ARG A 88 6.58 -4.70 -13.53
CA ARG A 88 7.56 -5.22 -12.57
C ARG A 88 6.93 -6.10 -11.49
N ALA A 89 5.77 -5.71 -10.95
CA ALA A 89 5.06 -6.51 -9.95
C ALA A 89 4.63 -7.88 -10.51
N LEU A 90 4.15 -7.92 -11.75
CA LEU A 90 3.73 -9.14 -12.44
C LEU A 90 4.92 -10.00 -12.91
N GLU A 91 6.08 -9.42 -13.18
CA GLU A 91 7.32 -10.18 -13.39
C GLU A 91 7.73 -10.95 -12.13
N LEU A 92 7.63 -10.33 -10.95
CA LEU A 92 7.94 -10.97 -9.68
C LEU A 92 6.89 -12.01 -9.27
N ALA A 93 5.63 -11.78 -9.61
CA ALA A 93 4.53 -12.69 -9.28
C ALA A 93 3.45 -12.72 -10.39
N PRO A 94 3.65 -13.56 -11.44
CA PRO A 94 2.79 -13.59 -12.63
C PRO A 94 1.33 -13.94 -12.37
N ASN A 95 1.04 -14.63 -11.26
CA ASN A 95 -0.31 -15.07 -10.88
C ASN A 95 -0.99 -14.08 -9.91
N SER A 96 -0.49 -12.86 -9.79
CA SER A 96 -1.09 -11.85 -8.91
C SER A 96 -2.31 -11.19 -9.56
N SER A 97 -3.23 -10.72 -8.71
CA SER A 97 -4.39 -9.95 -9.12
C SER A 97 -4.77 -8.92 -8.07
N VAL A 98 -5.63 -7.98 -8.43
CA VAL A 98 -6.21 -7.02 -7.48
C VAL A 98 -6.86 -7.75 -6.31
N LYS A 99 -7.66 -8.79 -6.57
CA LYS A 99 -8.22 -9.64 -5.51
C LYS A 99 -7.16 -10.20 -4.57
N LEU A 100 -6.02 -10.65 -5.08
CA LEU A 100 -4.94 -11.20 -4.24
C LEU A 100 -4.32 -10.12 -3.34
N PHE A 101 -4.11 -8.91 -3.85
CA PHE A 101 -3.53 -7.80 -3.09
C PHE A 101 -4.49 -7.23 -2.04
N THR A 102 -5.80 -7.21 -2.36
CA THR A 102 -6.82 -6.62 -1.49
C THR A 102 -7.52 -7.64 -0.58
N GLN A 103 -7.20 -8.93 -0.65
CA GLN A 103 -7.90 -10.00 0.09
C GLN A 103 -7.93 -9.82 1.63
N PHE A 104 -6.94 -9.12 2.19
CA PHE A 104 -6.83 -8.86 3.63
C PHE A 104 -7.15 -7.42 4.00
N GLU A 105 -7.62 -6.63 3.04
CA GLU A 105 -8.05 -5.26 3.29
C GLU A 105 -9.45 -5.26 3.88
N THR A 106 -9.61 -4.55 4.99
CA THR A 106 -10.89 -4.48 5.72
C THR A 106 -11.31 -3.04 5.93
N TYR A 107 -11.07 -2.17 4.93
CA TYR A 107 -11.53 -0.78 4.97
C TYR A 107 -13.02 -0.74 5.32
N GLN A 108 -13.38 -0.02 6.39
CA GLN A 108 -14.77 0.26 6.72
C GLN A 108 -15.40 1.18 5.66
N ASP A 109 -14.60 2.10 5.12
CA ASP A 109 -15.00 2.88 3.95
C ASP A 109 -14.89 2.04 2.67
N ILE A 110 -16.05 1.58 2.20
CA ILE A 110 -16.21 0.81 0.97
C ILE A 110 -15.67 1.58 -0.24
N ASN A 111 -15.75 2.92 -0.24
CA ASN A 111 -15.24 3.72 -1.36
C ASN A 111 -13.71 3.65 -1.44
N LYS A 112 -13.00 3.65 -0.30
CA LYS A 112 -11.52 3.49 -0.28
C LYS A 112 -11.09 2.13 -0.85
N SER A 113 -11.77 1.06 -0.43
CA SER A 113 -11.52 -0.29 -0.96
C SER A 113 -11.76 -0.37 -2.48
N LYS A 114 -12.86 0.24 -2.95
CA LYS A 114 -13.18 0.29 -4.38
C LYS A 114 -12.15 1.11 -5.16
N LEU A 115 -11.77 2.29 -4.66
CA LEU A 115 -10.79 3.16 -5.31
C LEU A 115 -9.42 2.50 -5.43
N LEU A 116 -8.96 1.78 -4.41
CA LEU A 116 -7.71 1.03 -4.49
C LEU A 116 -7.77 -0.02 -5.59
N SER A 117 -8.84 -0.82 -5.63
CA SER A 117 -9.05 -1.81 -6.69
C SER A 117 -9.06 -1.16 -8.08
N GLU A 118 -9.81 -0.06 -8.26
CA GLU A 118 -9.88 0.67 -9.52
C GLU A 118 -8.53 1.25 -9.94
N ARG A 119 -7.74 1.76 -9.00
CA ARG A 119 -6.39 2.30 -9.26
C ARG A 119 -5.44 1.19 -9.70
N MET A 120 -5.47 0.03 -9.05
CA MET A 120 -4.67 -1.13 -9.48
C MET A 120 -5.09 -1.63 -10.86
N ILE A 121 -6.40 -1.73 -11.15
CA ILE A 121 -6.87 -2.11 -12.50
C ILE A 121 -6.38 -1.10 -13.55
N LYS A 122 -6.46 0.20 -13.26
CA LYS A 122 -5.96 1.26 -14.16
C LYS A 122 -4.45 1.18 -14.40
N ALA A 123 -3.67 0.75 -13.39
CA ALA A 123 -2.24 0.51 -13.53
C ALA A 123 -1.92 -0.70 -14.43
N GLY A 124 -2.87 -1.62 -14.60
CA GLY A 124 -2.75 -2.80 -15.48
C GLY A 124 -2.83 -4.15 -14.77
N PHE A 125 -3.15 -4.17 -13.46
CA PHE A 125 -3.30 -5.43 -12.74
C PHE A 125 -4.55 -6.19 -13.19
N PRO A 126 -4.50 -7.54 -13.32
CA PRO A 126 -5.68 -8.36 -13.48
C PRO A 126 -6.62 -8.19 -12.28
N ALA A 127 -7.94 -8.22 -12.51
CA ALA A 127 -8.95 -8.10 -11.45
C ALA A 127 -8.88 -9.24 -10.42
#